data_AF-A0A7S0XNB2-F1
#
_entry.id   AF-A0A7S0XNB2-F1
#
_cell.length_a   1.000
_cell.length_b   1.000
_cell.length_c   1.000
_cell.angle_alpha   90.00
_cell.angle_beta   90.00
_cell.angle_gamma   90.00
#
_symmetry.space_group_name_H-M   'P 1'
#
loop_
_entity.id
_entity.type
_entity.pdbx_description
1 polymer ?
#
loop_
_entity_poly.entity_id
_entity_poly.type
_entity_poly.pdbx_seq_one_letter_code
_entity_poly.pdbx_strand_id
1 'polypeptide(L)'
;MEFAVSCLAVVVVSFTVGALSSDALRRAGDAVLAGSFGDSHLVSEAMLSGVAAAVGLSFSKLAPGELERDALGKEAVRAQYEELARQLLLPFSESGAGIDRRLYMDVFESNACPLCVLIQVKSGAVWVYDPRNIRSRGELFHQLRLKEALYWTSRAVMMSKRLRTAKFEFVVSVGDSIVTTDRVHSYRFAKPSLPARPIFGATWCNVSSNLPFPLFFYDLMRRAFPSKLRFRRFRSLTEWDDRVLQYMTGDGTAWAQKIPRAVFRGVNRDSQLLPDRESIDAACFKVGRSRLFRIGQNNTKLFDVVVTGSCGGVKIATAASMSMFEQQAYKYQIYFDGNGFWADRLALILLSQSCPIKQVTPCKLFFEPLLTAWEHYVPFSYDMNDLVSNVRRVVQNDDEAKAIAVRSQRWAMDYLSHDAIVTFTDTLLSQYADLLILPRSWHLHRDAIRAHPVLVS
;
A
#
# COMPACT_ATOMS: atom_id res chain seq x y z
N MET A 1 54.89 17.12 -13.99
CA MET A 1 54.44 16.45 -12.75
C MET A 1 53.65 15.24 -13.19
N GLU A 2 54.32 14.09 -13.16
CA GLU A 2 53.82 12.77 -13.52
C GLU A 2 52.85 12.21 -12.46
N PHE A 3 52.03 11.24 -12.88
CA PHE A 3 51.79 9.89 -12.33
C PHE A 3 50.37 9.47 -12.78
N ALA A 4 50.15 8.53 -13.70
CA ALA A 4 50.49 7.11 -13.80
C ALA A 4 49.24 6.22 -13.54
N VAL A 5 49.11 5.23 -14.41
CA VAL A 5 48.10 4.16 -14.47
C VAL A 5 48.43 3.04 -13.47
N SER A 6 47.43 2.37 -12.89
CA SER A 6 47.56 0.94 -12.51
C SER A 6 46.24 0.23 -12.19
N CYS A 7 46.15 -1.02 -12.67
CA CYS A 7 45.05 -1.99 -12.65
C CYS A 7 45.02 -2.91 -11.39
N LEU A 8 43.84 -3.54 -11.20
CA LEU A 8 43.52 -4.89 -10.65
C LEU A 8 44.04 -5.37 -9.26
N ALA A 9 43.10 -5.88 -8.44
CA ALA A 9 43.21 -7.20 -7.80
C ALA A 9 41.85 -7.76 -7.32
N VAL A 10 41.54 -9.00 -7.70
CA VAL A 10 40.44 -9.85 -7.20
C VAL A 10 40.97 -10.65 -6.01
N VAL A 11 40.18 -10.81 -4.94
CA VAL A 11 40.44 -11.80 -3.89
C VAL A 11 39.17 -12.57 -3.54
N VAL A 12 39.21 -13.89 -3.78
CA VAL A 12 38.24 -14.90 -3.34
C VAL A 12 38.66 -15.43 -1.98
N VAL A 13 37.75 -15.56 -1.01
CA VAL A 13 37.96 -16.38 0.20
C VAL A 13 36.67 -17.12 0.60
N SER A 14 36.72 -18.45 0.60
CA SER A 14 35.73 -19.41 1.14
C SER A 14 36.03 -19.71 2.61
N PHE A 15 35.01 -19.94 3.47
CA PHE A 15 35.15 -20.80 4.67
C PHE A 15 33.83 -21.44 5.14
N THR A 16 33.99 -22.63 5.74
CA THR A 16 33.04 -23.64 6.26
C THR A 16 32.54 -23.37 7.69
N VAL A 17 31.32 -23.83 8.04
CA VAL A 17 30.67 -23.65 9.36
C VAL A 17 30.71 -24.94 10.20
N GLY A 18 31.09 -24.84 11.48
CA GLY A 18 30.94 -25.88 12.52
C GLY A 18 29.89 -25.50 13.59
N ALA A 19 29.23 -26.50 14.18
CA ALA A 19 28.05 -26.38 15.05
C ALA A 19 28.33 -25.89 16.50
N LEU A 20 27.38 -25.14 17.09
CA LEU A 20 27.42 -24.63 18.48
C LEU A 20 26.54 -25.45 19.45
N SER A 21 26.92 -25.54 20.73
CA SER A 21 26.30 -26.40 21.77
C SER A 21 25.24 -25.70 22.66
N SER A 22 24.45 -26.51 23.37
CA SER A 22 23.26 -26.15 24.16
C SER A 22 23.48 -25.17 25.33
N ASP A 23 24.71 -25.08 25.86
CA ASP A 23 25.00 -24.21 27.02
C ASP A 23 25.11 -22.72 26.65
N ALA A 24 25.34 -22.40 25.37
CA ALA A 24 25.36 -21.03 24.87
C ALA A 24 23.95 -20.42 24.79
N LEU A 25 22.95 -21.25 24.44
CA LEU A 25 21.54 -20.83 24.37
C LEU A 25 20.95 -20.53 25.75
N ARG A 26 21.40 -21.23 26.80
CA ARG A 26 20.87 -21.04 28.17
C ARG A 26 21.33 -19.72 28.79
N ARG A 27 22.58 -19.30 28.56
CA ARG A 27 23.12 -18.04 29.09
C ARG A 27 22.53 -16.79 28.43
N ALA A 28 22.09 -16.90 27.18
CA ALA A 28 21.41 -15.80 26.47
C ALA A 28 19.99 -15.53 27.03
N GLY A 29 19.33 -16.54 27.59
CA GLY A 29 18.00 -16.40 28.18
C GLY A 29 17.97 -15.59 29.48
N ASP A 30 19.01 -15.73 30.32
CA ASP A 30 19.05 -15.09 31.64
C ASP A 30 19.45 -13.61 31.58
N ALA A 31 20.18 -13.18 30.55
CA ALA A 31 20.60 -11.79 30.36
C ALA A 31 19.46 -10.84 29.91
N VAL A 32 18.40 -11.38 29.29
CA VAL A 32 17.25 -10.60 28.80
C VAL A 32 16.28 -10.24 29.93
N LEU A 33 16.29 -10.99 31.03
CA LEU A 33 15.30 -10.84 32.12
C LEU A 33 15.70 -9.85 33.22
N ALA A 34 16.93 -9.30 33.22
CA ALA A 34 17.46 -8.48 34.31
C ALA A 34 17.45 -6.96 34.07
N GLY A 35 16.99 -6.46 32.92
CA GLY A 35 16.98 -5.02 32.60
C GLY A 35 15.70 -4.30 33.04
N SER A 36 15.78 -3.47 34.08
CA SER A 36 14.71 -2.58 34.55
C SER A 36 14.32 -1.51 33.51
N PHE A 37 13.04 -1.40 33.18
CA PHE A 37 12.49 -0.40 32.26
C PHE A 37 12.26 0.95 32.96
N GLY A 38 12.87 2.01 32.43
CA GLY A 38 12.59 3.42 32.74
C GLY A 38 12.31 4.18 31.44
N ASP A 39 11.33 5.09 31.49
CA ASP A 39 10.74 5.81 30.36
C ASP A 39 11.75 6.55 29.47
N SER A 40 11.99 6.03 28.25
CA SER A 40 12.39 6.78 27.05
C SER A 40 12.51 5.82 25.86
N HIS A 41 11.56 5.88 24.91
CA HIS A 41 11.61 5.06 23.70
C HIS A 41 12.44 5.75 22.61
N LEU A 42 13.76 5.73 22.79
CA LEU A 42 14.74 5.85 21.72
C LEU A 42 15.62 4.60 21.81
N VAL A 43 15.44 3.67 20.87
CA VAL A 43 16.30 2.49 20.75
C VAL A 43 17.64 3.00 20.21
N SER A 44 18.67 3.07 21.05
CA SER A 44 20.02 3.46 20.62
C SER A 44 20.70 2.30 19.86
N GLU A 45 21.54 2.63 18.87
CA GLU A 45 22.36 1.69 18.08
C GLU A 45 23.09 0.64 18.92
N ALA A 46 23.46 0.98 20.16
CA ALA A 46 24.12 0.08 21.10
C ALA A 46 23.26 -1.15 21.44
N MET A 47 21.93 -0.98 21.55
CA MET A 47 20.99 -2.05 21.89
C MET A 47 20.79 -3.04 20.73
N LEU A 48 20.88 -2.57 19.49
CA LEU A 48 20.84 -3.40 18.28
C LEU A 48 22.14 -4.22 18.11
N SER A 49 23.29 -3.67 18.54
CA SER A 49 24.59 -4.37 18.46
C SER A 49 24.71 -5.54 19.44
N GLY A 50 24.16 -5.42 20.65
CA GLY A 50 24.27 -6.45 21.70
C GLY A 50 23.45 -7.70 21.42
N VAL A 51 22.29 -7.55 20.78
CA VAL A 51 21.43 -8.69 20.38
C VAL A 51 22.01 -9.43 19.17
N ALA A 52 22.68 -8.72 18.25
CA ALA A 52 23.30 -9.31 17.06
C ALA A 52 24.54 -10.17 17.39
N ALA A 53 25.34 -9.76 18.38
CA ALA A 53 26.54 -10.50 18.81
C ALA A 53 26.25 -11.85 19.48
N ALA A 54 25.09 -12.00 20.13
CA ALA A 54 24.73 -13.21 20.88
C ALA A 54 24.22 -14.38 20.00
N VAL A 55 23.89 -14.13 18.73
CA VAL A 55 23.27 -15.12 17.82
C VAL A 55 24.12 -15.40 16.57
N GLY A 56 25.36 -14.90 16.51
CA GLY A 56 26.29 -15.18 15.41
C GLY A 56 25.86 -14.62 14.04
N LEU A 57 24.93 -13.65 14.01
CA LEU A 57 24.60 -12.90 12.80
C LEU A 57 25.59 -11.76 12.64
N SER A 58 26.63 -11.97 11.81
CA SER A 58 27.49 -10.88 11.38
C SER A 58 26.79 -10.04 10.32
N PHE A 59 26.43 -8.80 10.66
CA PHE A 59 25.95 -7.78 9.70
C PHE A 59 27.08 -7.18 8.84
N SER A 60 28.29 -7.73 8.84
CA SER A 60 29.44 -7.11 8.15
C SER A 60 29.64 -7.55 6.69
N LYS A 61 28.57 -7.89 5.95
CA LYS A 61 28.62 -8.10 4.49
C LYS A 61 27.41 -7.56 3.71
N LEU A 62 26.68 -6.60 4.28
CA LEU A 62 26.04 -5.59 3.45
C LEU A 62 27.10 -4.53 3.18
N ALA A 63 27.66 -4.48 1.97
CA ALA A 63 28.35 -3.26 1.56
C ALA A 63 27.31 -2.13 1.62
N PRO A 64 27.51 -1.07 2.42
CA PRO A 64 26.71 0.15 2.33
C PRO A 64 27.12 0.85 1.03
N GLY A 65 26.64 0.32 -0.10
CA GLY A 65 26.80 0.94 -1.40
C GLY A 65 25.59 1.82 -1.67
N GLU A 66 25.80 3.13 -1.66
CA GLU A 66 24.94 4.18 -2.23
C GLU A 66 23.71 4.65 -1.42
N LEU A 67 23.59 4.34 -0.13
CA LEU A 67 22.56 4.91 0.76
C LEU A 67 23.01 6.21 1.46
N GLU A 68 23.96 6.95 0.88
CA GLU A 68 24.39 8.27 1.37
C GLU A 68 23.78 9.40 0.54
N ARG A 69 22.57 9.83 0.91
CA ARG A 69 22.09 11.23 0.91
C ARG A 69 20.64 11.33 1.44
N ASP A 70 20.39 12.45 2.14
CA ASP A 70 19.26 12.74 3.05
C ASP A 70 17.89 12.23 2.61
N ALA A 71 17.24 11.43 3.45
CA ALA A 71 15.80 11.16 3.36
C ALA A 71 15.04 12.49 3.21
N LEU A 72 13.98 12.53 2.40
CA LEU A 72 13.10 13.68 2.39
C LEU A 72 12.66 13.94 3.84
N GLY A 73 12.98 15.12 4.37
CA GLY A 73 12.60 15.46 5.73
C GLY A 73 11.09 15.31 5.89
N LYS A 74 10.64 14.91 7.10
CA LYS A 74 9.20 14.71 7.40
C LYS A 74 8.34 15.90 6.97
N GLU A 75 8.90 17.11 7.00
CA GLU A 75 8.27 18.35 6.54
C GLU A 75 7.99 18.37 5.03
N ALA A 76 8.90 17.86 4.20
CA ALA A 76 8.73 17.80 2.75
C ALA A 76 7.63 16.80 2.37
N VAL A 77 7.63 15.62 2.98
CA VAL A 77 6.55 14.62 2.81
C VAL A 77 5.20 15.22 3.23
N ARG A 78 5.17 15.91 4.37
CA ARG A 78 3.96 16.60 4.83
C ARG A 78 3.47 17.64 3.82
N ALA A 79 4.35 18.51 3.31
CA ALA A 79 3.97 19.54 2.35
C ALA A 79 3.36 18.95 1.08
N GLN A 80 3.91 17.83 0.57
CA GLN A 80 3.34 17.14 -0.58
C GLN A 80 1.98 16.51 -0.29
N TYR A 81 1.78 15.93 0.90
CA TYR A 81 0.47 15.44 1.31
C TYR A 81 -0.56 16.53 1.57
N GLU A 82 -0.15 17.69 2.08
CA GLU A 82 -1.02 18.87 2.21
C GLU A 82 -1.48 19.37 0.84
N GLU A 83 -0.58 19.45 -0.13
CA GLU A 83 -0.91 19.82 -1.50
C GLU A 83 -1.82 18.79 -2.17
N LEU A 84 -1.53 17.49 -2.00
CA LEU A 84 -2.40 16.45 -2.52
C LEU A 84 -3.80 16.48 -1.90
N ALA A 85 -3.91 16.64 -0.58
CA ALA A 85 -5.19 16.79 0.09
C ALA A 85 -5.98 18.00 -0.45
N ARG A 86 -5.30 19.12 -0.70
CA ARG A 86 -5.89 20.32 -1.29
C ARG A 86 -6.47 20.05 -2.68
N GLN A 87 -5.73 19.32 -3.51
CA GLN A 87 -6.20 18.93 -4.86
C GLN A 87 -7.37 17.95 -4.80
N LEU A 88 -7.34 16.98 -3.89
CA LEU A 88 -8.43 16.01 -3.70
C LEU A 88 -9.74 16.69 -3.24
N LEU A 89 -9.62 17.76 -2.45
CA LEU A 89 -10.75 18.52 -1.91
C LEU A 89 -11.17 19.70 -2.79
N LEU A 90 -10.47 19.95 -3.89
CA LEU A 90 -10.75 21.04 -4.83
C LEU A 90 -12.22 21.10 -5.30
N PRO A 91 -12.89 19.97 -5.63
CA PRO A 91 -14.30 19.97 -6.03
C PRO A 91 -15.27 20.56 -4.98
N PHE A 92 -14.84 20.66 -3.72
CA PHE A 92 -15.65 21.13 -2.60
C PHE A 92 -15.26 22.53 -2.10
N SER A 93 -14.13 23.06 -2.55
CA SER A 93 -13.61 24.37 -2.10
C SER A 93 -13.75 25.47 -3.15
N GLU A 94 -13.66 25.16 -4.46
CA GLU A 94 -13.61 26.16 -5.54
C GLU A 94 -14.84 27.09 -5.62
N SER A 95 -16.03 26.58 -5.27
CA SER A 95 -17.26 27.36 -5.30
C SER A 95 -17.56 28.10 -4.00
N GLY A 96 -16.71 27.96 -2.97
CA GLY A 96 -16.97 28.43 -1.61
C GLY A 96 -18.17 27.74 -0.93
N ALA A 97 -18.79 26.75 -1.58
CA ALA A 97 -19.99 26.07 -1.10
C ALA A 97 -19.73 25.16 0.10
N GLY A 98 -18.48 24.73 0.31
CA GLY A 98 -18.11 23.78 1.36
C GLY A 98 -18.74 22.40 1.15
N ILE A 99 -18.73 21.61 2.23
CA ILE A 99 -19.25 20.24 2.27
C ILE A 99 -20.48 20.23 3.17
N ASP A 100 -21.66 20.37 2.55
CA ASP A 100 -22.94 20.18 3.24
C ASP A 100 -23.10 18.72 3.65
N ARG A 101 -23.56 18.49 4.89
CA ARG A 101 -23.81 17.16 5.46
C ARG A 101 -24.64 16.25 4.54
N ARG A 102 -25.57 16.81 3.77
CA ARG A 102 -26.43 16.07 2.83
C ARG A 102 -25.64 15.38 1.71
N LEU A 103 -24.47 15.88 1.33
CA LEU A 103 -23.65 15.33 0.23
C LEU A 103 -23.08 13.94 0.49
N TYR A 104 -22.93 13.55 1.75
CA TYR A 104 -22.43 12.23 2.13
C TYR A 104 -23.49 11.41 2.89
N MET A 105 -24.43 12.07 3.57
CA MET A 105 -25.50 11.37 4.28
C MET A 105 -26.57 10.80 3.35
N ASP A 106 -26.86 11.41 2.19
CA ASP A 106 -27.77 10.83 1.20
C ASP A 106 -27.27 9.45 0.70
N VAL A 107 -25.96 9.32 0.45
CA VAL A 107 -25.31 8.07 0.09
C VAL A 107 -25.32 7.09 1.25
N PHE A 108 -25.01 7.56 2.46
CA PHE A 108 -24.92 6.72 3.64
C PHE A 108 -26.27 6.16 4.09
N GLU A 109 -27.35 6.93 3.95
CA GLU A 109 -28.71 6.53 4.35
C GLU A 109 -29.39 5.71 3.25
N SER A 110 -28.96 5.84 2.00
CA SER A 110 -29.45 5.02 0.89
C SER A 110 -28.81 3.63 0.82
N ASN A 111 -29.34 2.78 -0.07
CA ASN A 111 -28.76 1.49 -0.40
C ASN A 111 -27.55 1.59 -1.34
N ALA A 112 -27.11 2.80 -1.72
CA ALA A 112 -25.98 3.00 -2.63
C ALA A 112 -24.64 2.57 -2.03
N CYS A 113 -24.51 2.56 -0.69
CA CYS A 113 -23.30 2.12 -0.01
C CYS A 113 -23.56 1.06 1.08
N PRO A 114 -23.68 -0.22 0.71
CA PRO A 114 -23.89 -1.31 1.66
C PRO A 114 -22.66 -1.62 2.54
N LEU A 115 -21.52 -0.97 2.27
CA LEU A 115 -20.26 -1.14 2.98
C LEU A 115 -19.78 0.17 3.61
N CYS A 116 -20.67 1.14 3.82
CA CYS A 116 -20.34 2.41 4.45
C CYS A 116 -20.61 2.40 5.96
N VAL A 117 -19.70 3.04 6.69
CA VAL A 117 -19.88 3.45 8.09
C VAL A 117 -19.76 4.98 8.20
N LEU A 118 -20.37 5.55 9.23
CA LEU A 118 -20.18 6.95 9.61
C LEU A 118 -19.15 7.03 10.73
N ILE A 119 -18.08 7.77 10.52
CA ILE A 119 -17.08 8.08 11.56
C ILE A 119 -17.28 9.52 12.01
N GLN A 120 -17.34 9.72 13.32
CA GLN A 120 -17.50 11.05 13.93
C GLN A 120 -16.36 11.32 14.91
N VAL A 121 -15.86 12.55 14.92
CA VAL A 121 -14.82 13.00 15.84
C VAL A 121 -15.36 14.15 16.68
N LYS A 122 -15.21 14.03 18.00
CA LYS A 122 -15.63 15.06 18.97
C LYS A 122 -14.70 15.03 20.17
N SER A 123 -14.13 16.19 20.51
CA SER A 123 -13.30 16.36 21.72
C SER A 123 -12.16 15.33 21.79
N GLY A 124 -11.45 15.12 20.68
CA GLY A 124 -10.33 14.20 20.59
C GLY A 124 -10.68 12.71 20.63
N ALA A 125 -11.97 12.36 20.63
CA ALA A 125 -12.45 10.98 20.58
C ALA A 125 -13.05 10.66 19.21
N VAL A 126 -12.76 9.45 18.73
CA VAL A 126 -13.33 8.87 17.49
C VAL A 126 -14.51 7.97 17.86
N TRP A 127 -15.60 8.11 17.11
CA TRP A 127 -16.83 7.36 17.24
C TRP A 127 -17.21 6.76 15.88
N VAL A 128 -17.86 5.61 15.89
CA VAL A 128 -18.31 4.94 14.67
C VAL A 128 -19.76 4.52 14.81
N TYR A 129 -20.55 4.82 13.79
CA TYR A 129 -21.89 4.30 13.60
C TYR A 129 -21.88 3.35 12.39
N ASP A 130 -22.15 2.07 12.68
CA ASP A 130 -22.12 0.96 11.73
C ASP A 130 -23.50 0.27 11.71
N PRO A 131 -24.51 0.85 11.05
CA PRO A 131 -25.87 0.28 10.99
C PRO A 131 -25.93 -1.07 10.28
N ARG A 132 -24.91 -1.38 9.47
CA ARG A 132 -24.83 -2.56 8.62
C ARG A 132 -24.10 -3.72 9.33
N ASN A 133 -23.64 -3.52 10.57
CA ASN A 133 -22.89 -4.48 11.35
C ASN A 133 -21.66 -5.03 10.62
N ILE A 134 -21.01 -4.21 9.79
CA ILE A 134 -19.80 -4.59 9.05
C ILE A 134 -18.73 -5.11 10.01
N ARG A 135 -18.57 -4.46 11.16
CA ARG A 135 -17.57 -4.81 12.19
C ARG A 135 -17.67 -6.24 12.70
N SER A 136 -18.86 -6.83 12.74
CA SER A 136 -19.10 -8.17 13.32
C SER A 136 -19.60 -9.20 12.31
N ARG A 137 -20.30 -8.75 11.26
CA ARG A 137 -20.96 -9.61 10.26
C ARG A 137 -20.41 -9.45 8.85
N GLY A 138 -19.57 -8.44 8.59
CA GLY A 138 -18.93 -8.28 7.29
C GLY A 138 -17.90 -9.37 7.01
N GLU A 139 -17.52 -9.55 5.76
CA GLU A 139 -16.35 -10.37 5.40
C GLU A 139 -15.10 -9.93 6.18
N LEU A 140 -14.20 -10.87 6.49
CA LEU A 140 -13.02 -10.60 7.31
C LEU A 140 -12.22 -9.40 6.79
N PHE A 141 -12.03 -9.29 5.48
CA PHE A 141 -11.28 -8.17 4.91
C PHE A 141 -12.01 -6.82 5.12
N HIS A 142 -13.34 -6.76 5.00
CA HIS A 142 -14.11 -5.55 5.29
C HIS A 142 -14.01 -5.15 6.78
N GLN A 143 -14.04 -6.12 7.68
CA GLN A 143 -13.82 -5.88 9.12
C GLN A 143 -12.44 -5.27 9.38
N LEU A 144 -11.40 -5.81 8.72
CA LEU A 144 -10.03 -5.32 8.85
C LEU A 144 -9.88 -3.90 8.30
N ARG A 145 -10.51 -3.60 7.15
CA ARG A 145 -10.53 -2.23 6.60
C ARG A 145 -11.22 -1.24 7.51
N LEU A 146 -12.32 -1.64 8.16
CA LEU A 146 -12.99 -0.80 9.14
C LEU A 146 -12.09 -0.55 10.36
N LYS A 147 -11.44 -1.60 10.89
CA LYS A 147 -10.46 -1.46 11.99
C LYS A 147 -9.34 -0.50 11.60
N GLU A 148 -8.83 -0.62 10.37
CA GLU A 148 -7.78 0.22 9.82
C GLU A 148 -8.22 1.68 9.66
N ALA A 149 -9.44 1.93 9.16
CA ALA A 149 -9.99 3.28 9.05
C ALA A 149 -10.03 3.99 10.42
N LEU A 150 -10.49 3.27 11.44
CA LEU A 150 -10.54 3.78 12.82
C LEU A 150 -9.14 3.98 13.41
N TYR A 151 -8.17 3.15 13.05
CA TYR A 151 -6.78 3.28 13.49
C TYR A 151 -6.14 4.56 12.98
N TRP A 152 -6.12 4.77 11.67
CA TRP A 152 -5.49 5.93 11.08
C TRP A 152 -6.17 7.22 11.53
N THR A 153 -7.50 7.22 11.61
CA THR A 153 -8.26 8.36 12.17
C THR A 153 -7.87 8.64 13.62
N SER A 154 -7.81 7.62 14.47
CA SER A 154 -7.46 7.78 15.89
C SER A 154 -6.03 8.28 16.08
N ARG A 155 -5.08 7.77 15.28
CA ARG A 155 -3.68 8.23 15.31
C ARG A 155 -3.55 9.68 14.82
N ALA A 156 -4.22 10.04 13.72
CA ALA A 156 -4.24 11.41 13.23
C ALA A 156 -4.85 12.37 14.27
N VAL A 157 -5.99 12.02 14.86
CA VAL A 157 -6.63 12.82 15.92
C VAL A 157 -5.71 12.95 17.13
N MET A 158 -5.03 11.88 17.57
CA MET A 158 -4.12 11.93 18.72
C MET A 158 -2.93 12.88 18.50
N MET A 159 -2.34 12.85 17.31
CA MET A 159 -1.12 13.59 16.97
C MET A 159 -1.40 15.06 16.57
N SER A 160 -2.57 15.33 15.98
CA SER A 160 -2.92 16.64 15.43
C SER A 160 -3.66 17.51 16.45
N LYS A 161 -3.01 18.60 16.91
CA LYS A 161 -3.65 19.59 17.82
C LYS A 161 -4.99 20.08 17.25
N ARG A 162 -5.04 20.31 15.94
CA ARG A 162 -6.21 20.78 15.20
C ARG A 162 -7.36 19.76 15.26
N LEU A 163 -7.09 18.50 14.94
CA LEU A 163 -8.13 17.46 14.96
C LEU A 163 -8.61 17.11 16.38
N ARG A 164 -7.76 17.28 17.41
CA ARG A 164 -8.17 17.06 18.81
C ARG A 164 -9.30 17.99 19.25
N THR A 165 -9.29 19.23 18.77
CA THR A 165 -10.30 20.23 19.13
C THR A 165 -11.45 20.32 18.11
N ALA A 166 -11.28 19.71 16.94
CA ALA A 166 -12.28 19.73 15.88
C ALA A 166 -13.53 18.90 16.25
N LYS A 167 -14.65 19.26 15.60
CA LYS A 167 -15.87 18.47 15.54
C LYS A 167 -16.16 18.25 14.06
N PHE A 168 -16.15 17.01 13.62
CA PHE A 168 -16.38 16.65 12.23
C PHE A 168 -16.86 15.22 12.11
N GLU A 169 -17.38 14.87 10.94
CA GLU A 169 -17.79 13.52 10.61
C GLU A 169 -17.60 13.25 9.13
N PHE A 170 -17.44 11.99 8.76
CA PHE A 170 -17.30 11.58 7.37
C PHE A 170 -17.78 10.15 7.17
N VAL A 171 -18.17 9.84 5.94
CA VAL A 171 -18.60 8.50 5.55
C VAL A 171 -17.44 7.81 4.86
N VAL A 172 -17.11 6.60 5.32
CA VAL A 172 -16.10 5.75 4.68
C VAL A 172 -16.70 4.44 4.23
N SER A 173 -16.46 4.09 2.97
CA SER A 173 -16.73 2.80 2.38
C SER A 173 -15.53 1.88 2.56
N VAL A 174 -15.75 0.68 3.07
CA VAL A 174 -14.72 -0.37 3.13
C VAL A 174 -14.71 -1.27 1.89
N GLY A 175 -15.53 -0.97 0.87
CA GLY A 175 -15.56 -1.70 -0.39
C GLY A 175 -14.33 -1.47 -1.28
N ASP A 176 -14.23 -2.24 -2.36
CA ASP A 176 -13.14 -2.12 -3.33
C ASP A 176 -13.33 -0.91 -4.27
N SER A 177 -14.53 -0.71 -4.79
CA SER A 177 -14.81 0.33 -5.78
C SER A 177 -15.22 1.65 -5.12
N ILE A 178 -14.98 2.75 -5.82
CA ILE A 178 -15.65 4.03 -5.56
C ILE A 178 -17.17 3.84 -5.51
N VAL A 179 -17.82 4.61 -4.64
CA VAL A 179 -19.26 4.49 -4.37
C VAL A 179 -20.06 5.34 -5.34
N THR A 180 -19.56 6.52 -5.67
CA THR A 180 -20.25 7.48 -6.54
C THR A 180 -19.33 8.02 -7.62
N THR A 181 -19.92 8.42 -8.74
CA THR A 181 -19.24 9.10 -9.84
C THR A 181 -19.94 10.42 -10.13
N ASP A 182 -19.20 11.39 -10.64
CA ASP A 182 -19.67 12.76 -10.90
C ASP A 182 -19.25 13.27 -12.28
N ARG A 183 -18.63 12.41 -13.09
CA ARG A 183 -18.20 12.70 -14.47
C ARG A 183 -18.62 11.58 -15.41
N VAL A 184 -18.91 11.91 -16.67
CA VAL A 184 -19.32 10.93 -17.69
C VAL A 184 -18.24 9.87 -17.90
N HIS A 185 -18.63 8.60 -17.91
CA HIS A 185 -17.73 7.47 -18.16
C HIS A 185 -18.44 6.25 -18.76
N SER A 186 -17.65 5.33 -19.31
CA SER A 186 -18.10 4.02 -19.80
C SER A 186 -17.78 2.86 -18.85
N TYR A 187 -17.09 3.13 -17.73
CA TYR A 187 -16.70 2.11 -16.77
C TYR A 187 -17.92 1.46 -16.09
N ARG A 188 -17.77 0.21 -15.64
CA ARG A 188 -18.78 -0.55 -14.88
C ARG A 188 -18.96 -0.05 -13.44
N PHE A 189 -18.96 1.26 -13.24
CA PHE A 189 -19.22 1.95 -11.97
C PHE A 189 -20.66 2.46 -11.91
N ALA A 190 -21.03 3.05 -10.77
CA ALA A 190 -22.27 3.80 -10.63
C ALA A 190 -22.39 4.85 -11.75
N LYS A 191 -23.62 5.14 -12.19
CA LYS A 191 -23.85 6.21 -13.17
C LYS A 191 -23.51 7.57 -12.54
N PRO A 192 -23.02 8.53 -13.34
CA PRO A 192 -22.68 9.86 -12.85
C PRO A 192 -23.89 10.54 -12.21
N SER A 193 -23.70 11.10 -11.03
CA SER A 193 -24.73 11.84 -10.29
C SER A 193 -24.08 13.06 -9.64
N LEU A 194 -24.55 14.24 -10.04
CA LEU A 194 -24.21 15.50 -9.40
C LEU A 194 -25.11 15.75 -8.18
N PRO A 195 -24.65 16.52 -7.18
CA PRO A 195 -23.31 17.11 -7.05
C PRO A 195 -22.22 16.08 -6.69
N ALA A 196 -20.95 16.52 -6.73
CA ALA A 196 -19.80 15.75 -6.24
C ALA A 196 -20.00 15.32 -4.77
N ARG A 197 -19.52 14.11 -4.41
CA ARG A 197 -19.73 13.53 -3.08
C ARG A 197 -18.43 13.05 -2.43
N PRO A 198 -18.09 13.50 -1.20
CA PRO A 198 -16.82 13.19 -0.54
C PRO A 198 -16.91 11.88 0.26
N ILE A 199 -17.25 10.77 -0.41
CA ILE A 199 -17.23 9.46 0.22
C ILE A 199 -15.79 8.97 0.28
N PHE A 200 -15.30 8.63 1.47
CA PHE A 200 -13.97 8.07 1.65
C PHE A 200 -13.97 6.60 1.25
N GLY A 201 -12.89 6.11 0.65
CA GLY A 201 -12.75 4.72 0.22
C GLY A 201 -11.32 4.38 -0.15
N ALA A 202 -11.08 3.18 -0.69
CA ALA A 202 -9.70 2.73 -0.96
C ALA A 202 -8.99 3.56 -2.05
N THR A 203 -9.75 4.20 -2.95
CA THR A 203 -9.20 4.91 -4.11
C THR A 203 -9.93 6.21 -4.42
N TRP A 204 -9.23 7.10 -5.10
CA TRP A 204 -9.78 8.18 -5.91
C TRP A 204 -9.75 7.75 -7.38
N CYS A 205 -10.71 8.19 -8.19
CA CYS A 205 -10.71 7.93 -9.63
C CYS A 205 -10.97 9.21 -10.42
N ASN A 206 -10.44 9.29 -11.63
CA ASN A 206 -10.65 10.41 -12.56
C ASN A 206 -12.11 10.71 -12.93
N VAL A 207 -13.06 9.87 -12.52
CA VAL A 207 -14.52 9.99 -12.76
C VAL A 207 -15.33 10.23 -11.49
N SER A 208 -14.66 10.44 -10.36
CA SER A 208 -15.26 10.54 -9.04
C SER A 208 -14.57 11.62 -8.20
N SER A 209 -15.30 12.19 -7.25
CA SER A 209 -14.75 13.02 -6.18
C SER A 209 -14.78 12.30 -4.82
N ASN A 210 -14.88 10.97 -4.83
CA ASN A 210 -14.61 10.15 -3.65
C ASN A 210 -13.13 10.30 -3.24
N LEU A 211 -12.87 10.22 -1.94
CA LEU A 211 -11.57 10.52 -1.35
C LEU A 211 -10.82 9.22 -1.01
N PRO A 212 -9.53 9.08 -1.35
CA PRO A 212 -8.78 7.88 -1.04
C PRO A 212 -8.40 7.87 0.45
N PHE A 213 -8.43 6.71 1.07
CA PHE A 213 -8.12 6.49 2.47
C PHE A 213 -7.29 5.21 2.64
N PRO A 214 -6.33 5.16 3.59
CA PRO A 214 -5.51 3.98 3.83
C PRO A 214 -6.35 2.84 4.43
N LEU A 215 -6.70 1.86 3.60
CA LEU A 215 -7.65 0.78 3.94
C LEU A 215 -7.16 -0.61 3.46
N PHE A 216 -5.86 -0.87 3.43
CA PHE A 216 -5.39 -2.15 2.89
C PHE A 216 -4.12 -2.68 3.54
N PHE A 217 -3.44 -1.93 4.42
CA PHE A 217 -2.15 -2.32 4.97
C PHE A 217 -2.23 -3.58 5.83
N TYR A 218 -3.32 -3.78 6.57
CA TYR A 218 -3.45 -4.96 7.43
C TYR A 218 -3.53 -6.27 6.62
N ASP A 219 -4.46 -6.32 5.67
CA ASP A 219 -4.65 -7.52 4.85
C ASP A 219 -3.48 -7.75 3.89
N LEU A 220 -2.87 -6.66 3.41
CA LEU A 220 -1.65 -6.70 2.59
C LEU A 220 -0.51 -7.39 3.33
N MET A 221 -0.20 -6.98 4.56
CA MET A 221 0.88 -7.60 5.33
C MET A 221 0.59 -9.06 5.69
N ARG A 222 -0.66 -9.37 6.03
CA ARG A 222 -1.09 -10.74 6.34
C ARG A 222 -0.84 -11.72 5.19
N ARG A 223 -0.87 -11.25 3.94
CA ARG A 223 -0.68 -12.07 2.72
C ARG A 223 0.71 -11.94 2.09
N ALA A 224 1.55 -11.03 2.58
CA ALA A 224 2.83 -10.71 1.96
C ALA A 224 3.83 -11.86 2.03
N PHE A 225 3.87 -12.58 3.15
CA PHE A 225 4.86 -13.61 3.46
C PHE A 225 4.36 -15.05 3.19
N PRO A 226 5.26 -16.01 2.92
CA PRO A 226 4.91 -17.42 2.79
C PRO A 226 4.31 -17.99 4.07
N SER A 227 3.36 -18.93 3.94
CA SER A 227 2.72 -19.58 5.09
C SER A 227 3.68 -20.33 6.02
N LYS A 228 4.84 -20.75 5.49
CA LYS A 228 5.90 -21.46 6.23
C LYS A 228 6.80 -20.51 7.03
N LEU A 229 6.98 -19.27 6.55
CA LEU A 229 7.61 -18.19 7.31
C LEU A 229 6.55 -17.66 8.28
N ARG A 230 6.30 -18.41 9.36
CA ARG A 230 5.40 -18.02 10.45
C ARG A 230 6.00 -16.88 11.26
N PHE A 231 6.24 -15.73 10.64
CA PHE A 231 6.31 -14.47 11.36
C PHE A 231 4.95 -14.28 12.03
N ARG A 232 4.99 -14.01 13.34
CA ARG A 232 3.80 -13.86 14.20
C ARG A 232 2.71 -13.07 13.46
N ARG A 233 1.44 -13.53 13.56
CA ARG A 233 0.25 -12.83 13.03
C ARG A 233 0.46 -11.33 13.20
N PHE A 234 0.51 -10.57 12.10
CA PHE A 234 0.50 -9.11 12.15
C PHE A 234 -0.61 -8.70 13.12
N ARG A 235 -0.22 -8.23 14.31
CA ARG A 235 -1.18 -8.05 15.42
C ARG A 235 -1.86 -6.70 15.29
N SER A 236 -1.06 -5.70 14.93
CA SER A 236 -1.43 -4.31 14.92
C SER A 236 -0.69 -3.54 13.85
N LEU A 237 -1.29 -2.43 13.40
CA LEU A 237 -0.68 -1.46 12.49
C LEU A 237 0.48 -0.69 13.13
N THR A 238 0.73 -0.84 14.43
CA THR A 238 1.94 -0.33 15.09
C THR A 238 3.20 -1.10 14.69
N GLU A 239 3.07 -2.36 14.27
CA GLU A 239 4.19 -3.17 13.76
C GLU A 239 4.49 -2.89 12.28
N TRP A 240 3.81 -1.92 11.64
CA TRP A 240 3.89 -1.71 10.20
C TRP A 240 5.34 -1.50 9.73
N ASP A 241 6.07 -0.57 10.34
CA ASP A 241 7.45 -0.26 9.94
C ASP A 241 8.40 -1.44 10.15
N ASP A 242 8.27 -2.17 11.27
CA ASP A 242 9.06 -3.39 11.54
C ASP A 242 8.82 -4.48 10.48
N ARG A 243 7.57 -4.62 10.02
CA ARG A 243 7.19 -5.59 8.98
C ARG A 243 7.64 -5.14 7.61
N VAL A 244 7.56 -3.85 7.33
CA VAL A 244 8.11 -3.25 6.12
C VAL A 244 9.61 -3.50 6.05
N LEU A 245 10.35 -3.30 7.15
CA LEU A 245 11.77 -3.59 7.21
C LEU A 245 12.06 -5.08 6.92
N GLN A 246 11.31 -6.00 7.53
CA GLN A 246 11.41 -7.45 7.24
C GLN A 246 11.08 -7.79 5.79
N TYR A 247 10.11 -7.10 5.20
CA TYR A 247 9.76 -7.31 3.80
C TYR A 247 10.86 -6.77 2.89
N MET A 248 11.40 -5.60 3.19
CA MET A 248 12.44 -4.90 2.43
C MET A 248 13.78 -5.63 2.40
N THR A 249 14.13 -6.36 3.46
CA THR A 249 15.32 -7.24 3.44
C THR A 249 15.20 -8.34 2.38
N GLY A 250 13.98 -8.62 1.92
CA GLY A 250 13.69 -9.63 0.92
C GLY A 250 14.06 -11.03 1.39
N ASP A 251 14.24 -11.93 0.43
CA ASP A 251 14.77 -13.28 0.63
C ASP A 251 16.31 -13.31 0.76
N GLY A 252 16.96 -12.14 0.76
CA GLY A 252 18.42 -12.00 0.75
C GLY A 252 19.07 -12.15 -0.64
N THR A 253 18.30 -12.36 -1.71
CA THR A 253 18.85 -12.53 -3.07
C THR A 253 19.39 -11.20 -3.60
N ALA A 254 20.71 -11.11 -3.78
CA ALA A 254 21.37 -9.95 -4.36
C ALA A 254 20.89 -9.67 -5.79
N TRP A 255 20.85 -8.40 -6.22
CA TRP A 255 20.35 -7.99 -7.53
C TRP A 255 20.91 -8.83 -8.70
N ALA A 256 22.22 -9.08 -8.72
CA ALA A 256 22.89 -9.86 -9.76
C ALA A 256 22.42 -11.33 -9.84
N GLN A 257 21.87 -11.87 -8.74
CA GLN A 257 21.38 -13.24 -8.64
C GLN A 257 19.86 -13.34 -8.87
N LYS A 258 19.14 -12.20 -8.90
CA LYS A 258 17.69 -12.18 -9.14
C LYS A 258 17.36 -12.66 -10.56
N ILE A 259 16.23 -13.34 -10.69
CA ILE A 259 15.72 -13.86 -11.96
C ILE A 259 15.41 -12.68 -12.91
N PRO A 260 16.01 -12.61 -14.12
CA PRO A 260 15.86 -11.46 -15.01
C PRO A 260 14.56 -11.51 -15.83
N ARG A 261 13.43 -11.77 -15.16
CA ARG A 261 12.08 -11.81 -15.77
C ARG A 261 11.10 -10.99 -14.95
N ALA A 262 10.07 -10.47 -15.61
CA ALA A 262 8.97 -9.77 -14.96
C ALA A 262 7.92 -10.76 -14.46
N VAL A 263 7.72 -10.79 -13.14
CA VAL A 263 6.83 -11.74 -12.48
C VAL A 263 5.44 -11.15 -12.20
N PHE A 264 4.43 -11.99 -12.35
CA PHE A 264 3.08 -11.73 -11.84
C PHE A 264 2.43 -13.03 -11.36
N ARG A 265 1.84 -12.99 -10.16
CA ARG A 265 0.83 -13.96 -9.70
C ARG A 265 -0.47 -13.26 -9.35
N GLY A 266 -1.58 -13.75 -9.87
CA GLY A 266 -2.89 -13.20 -9.53
C GLY A 266 -4.05 -14.04 -10.04
N VAL A 267 -5.24 -13.77 -9.51
CA VAL A 267 -6.47 -14.37 -10.02
C VAL A 267 -7.02 -13.48 -11.12
N ASN A 268 -7.63 -14.07 -12.14
CA ASN A 268 -8.38 -13.31 -13.14
C ASN A 268 -9.51 -12.52 -12.47
N ARG A 269 -9.73 -11.30 -12.96
CA ARG A 269 -10.76 -10.37 -12.52
C ARG A 269 -11.40 -9.76 -13.74
N ASP A 270 -12.71 -9.56 -13.66
CA ASP A 270 -13.47 -8.92 -14.73
C ASP A 270 -12.98 -7.48 -14.90
N SER A 271 -12.68 -7.09 -16.15
CA SER A 271 -12.22 -5.75 -16.46
C SER A 271 -13.32 -4.72 -16.18
N GLN A 272 -12.95 -3.66 -15.48
CA GLN A 272 -13.86 -2.56 -15.15
C GLN A 272 -14.19 -1.66 -16.36
N LEU A 273 -13.45 -1.82 -17.46
CA LEU A 273 -13.74 -1.16 -18.74
C LEU A 273 -14.98 -1.73 -19.45
N LEU A 274 -15.36 -2.97 -19.15
CA LEU A 274 -16.38 -3.68 -19.91
C LEU A 274 -17.74 -3.53 -19.21
N PRO A 275 -18.80 -3.17 -19.96
CA PRO A 275 -20.06 -2.75 -19.38
C PRO A 275 -20.86 -3.90 -18.74
N ASP A 276 -20.75 -5.10 -19.30
CA ASP A 276 -21.59 -6.25 -18.95
C ASP A 276 -20.83 -7.57 -19.09
N ARG A 277 -21.48 -8.66 -18.65
CA ARG A 277 -20.88 -10.00 -18.60
C ARG A 277 -20.59 -10.57 -19.99
N GLU A 278 -21.46 -10.33 -20.96
CA GLU A 278 -21.28 -10.80 -22.33
C GLU A 278 -20.03 -10.19 -22.96
N SER A 279 -19.85 -8.88 -22.81
CA SER A 279 -18.66 -8.14 -23.23
C SER A 279 -17.40 -8.65 -22.54
N ILE A 280 -17.47 -8.96 -21.25
CA ILE A 280 -16.36 -9.54 -20.46
C ILE A 280 -15.92 -10.88 -21.03
N ASP A 281 -16.87 -11.77 -21.29
CA ASP A 281 -16.56 -13.10 -21.79
C ASP A 281 -16.03 -13.05 -23.24
N ALA A 282 -16.59 -12.19 -24.11
CA ALA A 282 -16.12 -11.98 -25.48
C ALA A 282 -14.72 -11.33 -25.59
N ALA A 283 -14.33 -10.57 -24.57
CA ALA A 283 -13.02 -9.92 -24.46
C ALA A 283 -11.95 -10.81 -23.79
N CYS A 284 -12.27 -12.08 -23.54
CA CYS A 284 -11.34 -12.99 -22.91
C CYS A 284 -10.00 -13.06 -23.64
N PHE A 285 -8.91 -12.97 -22.88
CA PHE A 285 -7.53 -12.89 -23.36
C PHE A 285 -7.20 -11.68 -24.26
N LYS A 286 -8.12 -10.72 -24.41
CA LYS A 286 -7.92 -9.44 -25.13
C LYS A 286 -7.78 -8.25 -24.19
N VAL A 287 -8.25 -8.37 -22.94
CA VAL A 287 -8.13 -7.32 -21.92
C VAL A 287 -7.75 -7.89 -20.55
N GLY A 288 -7.36 -6.99 -19.63
CA GLY A 288 -7.14 -7.31 -18.22
C GLY A 288 -6.08 -8.39 -17.99
N ARG A 289 -6.19 -9.09 -16.86
CA ARG A 289 -5.23 -10.12 -16.45
C ARG A 289 -5.18 -11.31 -17.42
N SER A 290 -6.29 -11.65 -18.08
CA SER A 290 -6.31 -12.71 -19.09
C SER A 290 -5.43 -12.38 -20.31
N ARG A 291 -5.38 -11.11 -20.75
CA ARG A 291 -4.44 -10.68 -21.78
C ARG A 291 -2.99 -10.67 -21.26
N LEU A 292 -2.75 -10.22 -20.04
CA LEU A 292 -1.41 -10.28 -19.42
C LEU A 292 -0.87 -11.72 -19.42
N PHE A 293 -1.73 -12.70 -19.10
CA PHE A 293 -1.39 -14.12 -19.20
C PHE A 293 -0.95 -14.51 -20.62
N ARG A 294 -1.72 -14.15 -21.65
CA ARG A 294 -1.37 -14.45 -23.05
C ARG A 294 -0.05 -13.78 -23.47
N ILE A 295 0.18 -12.52 -23.07
CA ILE A 295 1.46 -11.83 -23.31
C ILE A 295 2.62 -12.61 -22.66
N GLY A 296 2.44 -13.05 -21.41
CA GLY A 296 3.45 -13.83 -20.69
C GLY A 296 3.77 -15.16 -21.35
N GLN A 297 2.75 -15.90 -21.81
CA GLN A 297 2.93 -17.18 -22.53
C GLN A 297 3.67 -16.99 -23.86
N ASN A 298 3.46 -15.88 -24.56
CA ASN A 298 4.13 -15.59 -25.83
C ASN A 298 5.54 -15.03 -25.65
N ASN A 299 5.93 -14.64 -24.43
CA ASN A 299 7.18 -13.93 -24.14
C ASN A 299 7.88 -14.50 -22.89
N THR A 300 7.96 -15.83 -22.75
CA THR A 300 8.45 -16.52 -21.54
C THR A 300 9.90 -16.19 -21.15
N LYS A 301 10.72 -15.72 -22.10
CA LYS A 301 12.07 -15.20 -21.83
C LYS A 301 12.08 -13.90 -21.04
N LEU A 302 11.05 -13.06 -21.20
CA LEU A 302 10.91 -11.77 -20.51
C LEU A 302 9.98 -11.86 -19.30
N PHE A 303 9.01 -12.78 -19.32
CA PHE A 303 7.91 -12.81 -18.36
C PHE A 303 7.78 -14.16 -17.65
N ASP A 304 7.40 -14.09 -16.38
CA ASP A 304 6.89 -15.21 -15.60
C ASP A 304 5.51 -14.83 -15.06
N VAL A 305 4.49 -15.02 -15.88
CA VAL A 305 3.11 -14.62 -15.55
C VAL A 305 2.25 -15.86 -15.36
N VAL A 306 1.60 -15.94 -14.20
CA VAL A 306 0.55 -16.92 -13.93
C VAL A 306 -0.71 -16.19 -13.51
N VAL A 307 -1.81 -16.53 -14.17
CA VAL A 307 -3.15 -16.06 -13.84
C VAL A 307 -4.05 -17.26 -13.58
N THR A 308 -4.65 -17.34 -12.39
CA THR A 308 -5.56 -18.41 -12.01
C THR A 308 -7.02 -18.02 -12.21
N GLY A 309 -7.93 -18.99 -12.12
CA GLY A 309 -9.37 -18.78 -12.32
C GLY A 309 -9.83 -19.10 -13.74
N SER A 310 -10.91 -18.45 -14.17
CA SER A 310 -11.54 -18.68 -15.48
C SER A 310 -11.82 -17.36 -16.21
N CYS A 311 -12.09 -17.48 -17.51
CA CYS A 311 -12.40 -16.39 -18.41
C CYS A 311 -13.16 -16.95 -19.61
N GLY A 312 -14.35 -16.41 -19.94
CA GLY A 312 -15.19 -16.94 -21.02
C GLY A 312 -15.56 -18.42 -20.84
N GLY A 313 -15.76 -18.87 -19.59
CA GLY A 313 -16.00 -20.29 -19.27
C GLY A 313 -14.77 -21.20 -19.33
N VAL A 314 -13.61 -20.69 -19.79
CA VAL A 314 -12.36 -21.47 -19.91
C VAL A 314 -11.49 -21.26 -18.68
N LYS A 315 -10.91 -22.34 -18.15
CA LYS A 315 -9.94 -22.28 -17.05
C LYS A 315 -8.58 -21.81 -17.59
N ILE A 316 -7.98 -20.79 -16.98
CA ILE A 316 -6.73 -20.19 -17.47
C ILE A 316 -5.51 -21.01 -17.03
N ALA A 317 -5.26 -21.12 -15.73
CA ALA A 317 -4.16 -21.92 -15.19
C ALA A 317 -4.46 -22.42 -13.78
N THR A 318 -3.86 -23.56 -13.43
CA THR A 318 -3.67 -24.05 -12.07
C THR A 318 -2.18 -24.11 -11.81
N ALA A 319 -1.65 -23.19 -11.01
CA ALA A 319 -0.25 -23.26 -10.60
C ALA A 319 -0.12 -22.93 -9.11
N ALA A 320 1.06 -23.26 -8.56
CA ALA A 320 1.41 -22.95 -7.18
C ALA A 320 1.35 -21.44 -6.92
N SER A 321 0.69 -21.08 -5.81
CA SER A 321 0.68 -19.71 -5.30
C SER A 321 2.11 -19.28 -4.94
N MET A 322 2.49 -18.05 -5.29
CA MET A 322 3.71 -17.41 -4.83
C MET A 322 3.32 -16.16 -4.05
N SER A 323 3.88 -16.00 -2.86
CA SER A 323 3.72 -14.82 -2.02
C SER A 323 4.38 -13.59 -2.67
N MET A 324 4.06 -12.40 -2.16
CA MET A 324 4.73 -11.16 -2.59
C MET A 324 6.20 -11.15 -2.16
N PHE A 325 6.53 -11.84 -1.06
CA PHE A 325 7.90 -11.97 -0.59
C PHE A 325 8.74 -12.87 -1.52
N GLU A 326 8.22 -14.03 -1.93
CA GLU A 326 8.91 -14.92 -2.88
C GLU A 326 9.09 -14.28 -4.26
N GLN A 327 8.18 -13.40 -4.67
CA GLN A 327 8.33 -12.63 -5.92
C GLN A 327 9.53 -11.67 -5.90
N GLN A 328 10.12 -11.36 -4.74
CA GLN A 328 11.34 -10.54 -4.65
C GLN A 328 12.59 -11.22 -5.19
N ALA A 329 12.55 -12.53 -5.45
CA ALA A 329 13.61 -13.24 -6.17
C ALA A 329 13.72 -12.80 -7.66
N TYR A 330 12.74 -12.07 -8.18
CA TYR A 330 12.72 -11.56 -9.55
C TYR A 330 13.20 -10.11 -9.60
N LYS A 331 13.88 -9.74 -10.69
CA LYS A 331 14.31 -8.36 -10.92
C LYS A 331 13.16 -7.40 -11.15
N TYR A 332 12.03 -7.86 -11.71
CA TYR A 332 10.91 -7.00 -12.08
C TYR A 332 9.59 -7.56 -11.55
N GLN A 333 8.77 -6.71 -10.94
CA GLN A 333 7.44 -7.11 -10.43
C GLN A 333 6.34 -6.29 -11.10
N ILE A 334 5.33 -6.98 -11.65
CA ILE A 334 4.24 -6.33 -12.36
C ILE A 334 3.11 -5.97 -11.39
N TYR A 335 2.81 -4.68 -11.32
CA TYR A 335 1.54 -4.20 -10.81
C TYR A 335 0.49 -4.21 -11.93
N PHE A 336 -0.61 -4.90 -11.68
CA PHE A 336 -1.77 -4.94 -12.55
C PHE A 336 -3.03 -4.78 -11.71
N ASP A 337 -3.98 -3.99 -12.21
CA ASP A 337 -5.22 -3.69 -11.51
C ASP A 337 -6.07 -4.94 -11.20
N GLY A 338 -7.06 -4.77 -10.31
CA GLY A 338 -8.06 -5.77 -9.98
C GLY A 338 -9.47 -5.19 -10.15
N ASN A 339 -10.37 -5.58 -9.25
CA ASN A 339 -11.69 -4.98 -9.20
C ASN A 339 -11.56 -3.48 -8.86
N GLY A 340 -12.26 -2.62 -9.60
CA GLY A 340 -12.26 -1.18 -9.34
C GLY A 340 -11.01 -0.43 -9.81
N PHE A 341 -10.25 -0.94 -10.79
CA PHE A 341 -9.03 -0.32 -11.35
C PHE A 341 -7.85 -0.16 -10.39
N TRP A 342 -7.79 -0.92 -9.30
CA TRP A 342 -6.64 -0.90 -8.38
C TRP A 342 -6.31 -2.27 -7.78
N ALA A 343 -5.16 -2.37 -7.13
CA ALA A 343 -4.80 -3.50 -6.29
C ALA A 343 -3.87 -3.05 -5.13
N ASP A 344 -4.06 -3.62 -3.96
CA ASP A 344 -3.27 -3.33 -2.75
C ASP A 344 -1.78 -3.65 -2.85
N ARG A 345 -1.40 -4.61 -3.71
CA ARG A 345 -0.03 -5.09 -3.88
C ARG A 345 0.98 -4.02 -4.27
N LEU A 346 0.53 -2.86 -4.79
CA LEU A 346 1.43 -1.81 -5.26
C LEU A 346 2.40 -1.37 -4.17
N ALA A 347 1.91 -1.17 -2.94
CA ALA A 347 2.76 -0.75 -1.83
C ALA A 347 3.93 -1.72 -1.58
N LEU A 348 3.69 -3.05 -1.65
CA LEU A 348 4.76 -4.04 -1.51
C LEU A 348 5.69 -4.10 -2.71
N ILE A 349 5.17 -3.93 -3.93
CA ILE A 349 6.03 -3.86 -5.11
C ILE A 349 7.00 -2.68 -4.97
N LEU A 350 6.50 -1.52 -4.53
CA LEU A 350 7.33 -0.33 -4.35
C LEU A 350 8.38 -0.50 -3.24
N LEU A 351 8.02 -1.18 -2.14
CA LEU A 351 8.91 -1.51 -1.02
C LEU A 351 9.88 -2.66 -1.32
N SER A 352 9.70 -3.39 -2.42
CA SER A 352 10.55 -4.54 -2.75
C SER A 352 11.92 -4.12 -3.28
N GLN A 353 12.86 -5.07 -3.34
CA GLN A 353 14.12 -4.90 -4.07
C GLN A 353 14.02 -5.20 -5.57
N SER A 354 12.80 -5.17 -6.14
CA SER A 354 12.52 -5.40 -7.55
C SER A 354 12.13 -4.09 -8.24
N CYS A 355 12.47 -3.95 -9.52
CA CYS A 355 12.03 -2.84 -10.36
C CYS A 355 10.50 -2.93 -10.59
N PRO A 356 9.70 -1.93 -10.16
CA PRO A 356 8.26 -1.93 -10.36
C PRO A 356 7.88 -1.70 -11.83
N ILE A 357 7.05 -2.58 -12.38
CA ILE A 357 6.42 -2.40 -13.70
C ILE A 357 4.93 -2.13 -13.46
N LYS A 358 4.46 -0.91 -13.70
CA LYS A 358 3.15 -0.45 -13.21
C LYS A 358 2.20 -0.02 -14.33
N GLN A 359 1.00 -0.61 -14.32
CA GLN A 359 -0.09 -0.20 -15.18
C GLN A 359 -0.56 1.23 -14.84
N VAL A 360 -0.81 2.02 -15.88
CA VAL A 360 -1.51 3.30 -15.75
C VAL A 360 -3.01 3.04 -15.67
N THR A 361 -3.58 3.26 -14.49
CA THR A 361 -4.99 3.03 -14.15
C THR A 361 -5.79 4.33 -13.98
N PRO A 362 -7.12 4.35 -14.22
CA PRO A 362 -7.98 5.50 -13.92
C PRO A 362 -8.16 5.81 -12.43
N CYS A 363 -7.98 4.80 -11.57
CA CYS A 363 -8.10 4.93 -10.11
C CYS A 363 -6.73 4.82 -9.44
N LYS A 364 -6.56 5.57 -8.35
CA LYS A 364 -5.31 5.76 -7.62
C LYS A 364 -5.52 5.57 -6.13
N LEU A 365 -4.61 4.85 -5.49
CA LEU A 365 -4.42 4.87 -4.05
C LEU A 365 -3.95 6.26 -3.59
N PHE A 366 -4.05 6.54 -2.28
CA PHE A 366 -3.78 7.87 -1.73
C PHE A 366 -2.37 8.41 -1.99
N PHE A 367 -1.38 7.54 -2.20
CA PHE A 367 0.01 7.92 -2.44
C PHE A 367 0.39 7.94 -3.92
N GLU A 368 -0.40 7.28 -4.78
CA GLU A 368 -0.04 7.06 -6.18
C GLU A 368 0.14 8.35 -7.00
N PRO A 369 -0.62 9.44 -6.77
CA PRO A 369 -0.41 10.71 -7.50
C PRO A 369 0.98 11.33 -7.31
N LEU A 370 1.70 10.95 -6.24
CA LEU A 370 3.04 11.44 -5.92
C LEU A 370 4.15 10.56 -6.52
N LEU A 371 3.80 9.52 -7.28
CA LEU A 371 4.77 8.69 -8.00
C LEU A 371 5.11 9.27 -9.37
N THR A 372 6.41 9.38 -9.67
CA THR A 372 6.90 9.76 -10.99
C THR A 372 7.27 8.53 -11.84
N ALA A 373 6.72 8.47 -13.06
CA ALA A 373 7.05 7.44 -14.03
C ALA A 373 8.51 7.52 -14.49
N TRP A 374 9.14 6.37 -14.73
CA TRP A 374 10.58 6.18 -15.02
C TRP A 374 11.56 6.60 -13.91
N GLU A 375 11.07 7.28 -12.87
CA GLU A 375 11.85 7.55 -11.66
C GLU A 375 11.61 6.46 -10.59
N HIS A 376 10.34 6.24 -10.23
CA HIS A 376 9.95 5.26 -9.20
C HIS A 376 9.42 3.95 -9.79
N TYR A 377 9.01 3.93 -11.05
CA TYR A 377 8.47 2.72 -11.69
C TYR A 377 8.53 2.81 -13.20
N VAL A 378 8.51 1.66 -13.88
CA VAL A 378 8.37 1.58 -15.34
C VAL A 378 6.88 1.56 -15.70
N PRO A 379 6.35 2.59 -16.39
CA PRO A 379 4.93 2.63 -16.76
C PRO A 379 4.61 1.66 -17.90
N PHE A 380 3.36 1.23 -17.96
CA PHE A 380 2.76 0.70 -19.19
C PHE A 380 1.29 1.11 -19.28
N SER A 381 0.78 1.21 -20.50
CA SER A 381 -0.59 1.63 -20.80
C SER A 381 -1.63 0.67 -20.21
N TYR A 382 -2.85 1.16 -20.00
CA TYR A 382 -3.92 0.31 -19.47
C TYR A 382 -4.17 -0.93 -20.35
N ASP A 383 -4.07 -0.77 -21.66
CA ASP A 383 -4.23 -1.85 -22.64
C ASP A 383 -2.95 -2.69 -22.85
N MET A 384 -1.82 -2.41 -22.21
CA MET A 384 -0.57 -3.18 -22.33
C MET A 384 0.05 -3.23 -23.74
N ASN A 385 -0.22 -2.26 -24.62
CA ASN A 385 0.41 -2.24 -25.96
C ASN A 385 1.93 -2.02 -25.87
N ASP A 386 2.38 -1.29 -24.85
CA ASP A 386 3.78 -0.93 -24.61
C ASP A 386 4.48 -1.79 -23.55
N LEU A 387 3.77 -2.75 -22.93
CA LEU A 387 4.31 -3.57 -21.83
C LEU A 387 5.57 -4.33 -22.25
N VAL A 388 5.53 -5.01 -23.39
CA VAL A 388 6.66 -5.84 -23.86
C VAL A 388 7.87 -4.97 -24.23
N SER A 389 7.66 -3.83 -24.89
CA SER A 389 8.73 -2.91 -25.25
C SER A 389 9.36 -2.26 -24.01
N ASN A 390 8.56 -1.82 -23.04
CA ASN A 390 9.06 -1.16 -21.84
C ASN A 390 9.82 -2.12 -20.94
N VAL A 391 9.35 -3.36 -20.78
CA VAL A 391 10.09 -4.40 -20.05
C VAL A 391 11.40 -4.75 -20.77
N ARG A 392 11.39 -4.89 -22.10
CA ARG A 392 12.62 -5.16 -22.86
C ARG A 392 13.66 -4.05 -22.69
N ARG A 393 13.22 -2.79 -22.67
CA ARG A 393 14.09 -1.62 -22.47
C ARG A 393 14.85 -1.69 -21.16
N VAL A 394 14.16 -2.01 -20.06
CA VAL A 394 14.82 -2.10 -18.74
C VAL A 394 15.62 -3.39 -18.56
N VAL A 395 15.24 -4.49 -19.22
CA VAL A 395 16.08 -5.69 -19.28
C VAL A 395 17.39 -5.45 -20.02
N GLN A 396 17.38 -4.60 -21.05
CA GLN A 396 18.58 -4.20 -21.80
C GLN A 396 19.42 -3.14 -21.08
N ASN A 397 18.89 -2.51 -20.03
CA ASN A 397 19.57 -1.52 -19.20
C ASN A 397 19.39 -1.87 -17.72
N ASP A 398 20.11 -2.92 -17.30
CA ASP A 398 19.98 -3.51 -15.97
C ASP A 398 20.35 -2.53 -14.83
N ASP A 399 21.31 -1.63 -15.09
CA ASP A 399 21.72 -0.61 -14.13
C ASP A 399 20.61 0.41 -13.89
N GLU A 400 19.94 0.89 -14.95
CA GLU A 400 18.77 1.76 -14.80
C GLU A 400 17.62 1.05 -14.09
N ALA A 401 17.38 -0.23 -14.40
CA ALA A 401 16.37 -1.02 -13.71
C ALA A 401 16.64 -1.13 -12.21
N LYS A 402 17.91 -1.35 -11.83
CA LYS A 402 18.35 -1.37 -10.44
C LYS A 402 18.18 -0.01 -9.78
N ALA A 403 18.53 1.07 -10.48
CA ALA A 403 18.40 2.43 -9.98
C ALA A 403 16.92 2.79 -9.72
N ILE A 404 16.00 2.42 -10.62
CA ILE A 404 14.55 2.57 -10.40
C ILE A 404 14.10 1.79 -9.15
N ALA A 405 14.54 0.54 -8.98
CA ALA A 405 14.19 -0.27 -7.81
C ALA A 405 14.63 0.40 -6.49
N VAL A 406 15.87 0.93 -6.46
CA VAL A 406 16.40 1.65 -5.29
C VAL A 406 15.62 2.94 -5.02
N ARG A 407 15.36 3.76 -6.04
CA ARG A 407 14.56 4.99 -5.90
C ARG A 407 13.14 4.69 -5.43
N SER A 408 12.50 3.67 -6.00
CA SER A 408 11.18 3.20 -5.58
C SER A 408 11.13 2.84 -4.10
N GLN A 409 12.07 2.02 -3.63
CA GLN A 409 12.09 1.54 -2.26
C GLN A 409 12.31 2.69 -1.28
N ARG A 410 13.21 3.63 -1.61
CA ARG A 410 13.43 4.85 -0.81
C ARG A 410 12.19 5.72 -0.73
N TRP A 411 11.59 6.01 -1.88
CA TRP A 411 10.34 6.77 -1.95
C TRP A 411 9.25 6.08 -1.11
N ALA A 412 9.11 4.76 -1.20
CA ALA A 412 8.11 4.03 -0.44
C ALA A 412 8.38 4.08 1.08
N MET A 413 9.62 4.09 1.54
CA MET A 413 9.94 4.31 2.96
C MET A 413 9.48 5.70 3.43
N ASP A 414 9.74 6.73 2.63
CA ASP A 414 9.42 8.10 3.00
C ASP A 414 7.90 8.35 3.03
N TYR A 415 7.17 7.83 2.03
CA TYR A 415 5.74 8.11 1.85
C TYR A 415 4.82 7.06 2.49
N LEU A 416 5.28 5.82 2.69
CA LEU A 416 4.47 4.73 3.24
C LEU A 416 4.92 4.25 4.61
N SER A 417 5.80 4.98 5.31
CA SER A 417 6.03 4.75 6.75
C SER A 417 4.75 4.98 7.56
N HIS A 418 4.69 4.42 8.77
CA HIS A 418 3.58 4.61 9.69
C HIS A 418 3.28 6.10 9.91
N ASP A 419 4.32 6.88 10.21
CA ASP A 419 4.25 8.33 10.41
C ASP A 419 3.75 9.06 9.17
N ALA A 420 4.18 8.66 7.97
CA ALA A 420 3.75 9.28 6.72
C ALA A 420 2.27 8.99 6.41
N ILE A 421 1.78 7.78 6.69
CA ILE A 421 0.36 7.43 6.54
C ILE A 421 -0.50 8.22 7.54
N VAL A 422 -0.03 8.38 8.78
CA VAL A 422 -0.68 9.27 9.76
C VAL A 422 -0.69 10.71 9.28
N THR A 423 0.42 11.18 8.68
CA THR A 423 0.54 12.54 8.13
C THR A 423 -0.45 12.78 6.98
N PHE A 424 -0.56 11.85 6.04
CA PHE A 424 -1.60 11.92 4.99
C PHE A 424 -3.00 11.99 5.60
N THR A 425 -3.28 11.13 6.58
CA THR A 425 -4.60 11.08 7.22
C THR A 425 -4.92 12.38 7.97
N ASP A 426 -3.96 12.94 8.71
CA ASP A 426 -4.08 14.24 9.39
C ASP A 426 -4.35 15.37 8.41
N THR A 427 -3.53 15.48 7.36
CA THR A 427 -3.62 16.57 6.38
C THR A 427 -4.95 16.53 5.62
N LEU A 428 -5.38 15.36 5.15
CA LEU A 428 -6.67 15.18 4.49
C LEU A 428 -7.85 15.50 5.42
N LEU A 429 -7.90 14.91 6.61
CA LEU A 429 -9.02 15.12 7.53
C LEU A 429 -9.07 16.54 8.08
N SER A 430 -7.91 17.18 8.30
CA SER A 430 -7.85 18.57 8.75
C SER A 430 -8.46 19.51 7.72
N GLN A 431 -8.05 19.40 6.45
CA GLN A 431 -8.57 20.23 5.37
C GLN A 431 -10.05 19.93 5.07
N TYR A 432 -10.44 18.65 5.12
CA TYR A 432 -11.84 18.25 4.99
C TYR A 432 -12.71 18.85 6.10
N ALA A 433 -12.24 18.83 7.35
CA ALA A 433 -12.96 19.39 8.49
C ALA A 433 -13.18 20.91 8.38
N ASP A 434 -12.28 21.65 7.74
CA ASP A 434 -12.46 23.09 7.50
C ASP A 434 -13.55 23.38 6.46
N LEU A 435 -13.77 22.46 5.52
CA LEU A 435 -14.79 22.61 4.49
C LEU A 435 -16.17 22.16 4.97
N LEU A 436 -16.26 21.41 6.08
CA LEU A 436 -17.52 20.85 6.54
C LEU A 436 -18.49 21.91 7.08
N ILE A 437 -19.72 21.87 6.57
CA ILE A 437 -20.85 22.67 7.05
C ILE A 437 -21.73 21.78 7.90
N LEU A 438 -21.47 21.78 9.20
CA LEU A 438 -22.27 21.04 10.17
C LEU A 438 -23.52 21.82 10.58
N PRO A 439 -24.66 21.13 10.81
CA PRO A 439 -25.85 21.79 11.33
C PRO A 439 -25.60 22.33 12.74
N ARG A 440 -26.29 23.41 13.13
CA ARG A 440 -26.19 24.00 14.49
C ARG A 440 -26.45 22.98 15.60
N SER A 441 -27.34 22.02 15.35
CA SER A 441 -27.72 20.94 16.26
C SER A 441 -26.87 19.66 16.10
N TRP A 442 -25.68 19.75 15.50
CA TRP A 442 -24.82 18.58 15.30
C TRP A 442 -24.49 17.87 16.62
N HIS A 443 -24.68 16.55 16.63
CA HIS A 443 -24.42 15.67 17.76
C HIS A 443 -23.86 14.32 17.27
N LEU A 444 -23.23 13.58 18.19
CA LEU A 444 -22.88 12.20 17.92
C LEU A 444 -24.16 11.41 17.67
N HIS A 445 -24.14 10.52 16.68
CA HIS A 445 -25.24 9.62 16.42
C HIS A 445 -25.53 8.80 17.68
N ARG A 446 -26.80 8.64 18.05
CA ARG A 446 -27.21 8.02 19.33
C ARG A 446 -26.68 6.58 19.50
N ASP A 447 -26.55 5.88 18.39
CA ASP A 447 -26.09 4.48 18.32
C ASP A 447 -24.59 4.38 17.95
N ALA A 448 -23.87 5.50 17.90
CA ALA A 448 -22.43 5.48 17.67
C ALA A 448 -21.69 4.95 18.90
N ILE A 449 -20.69 4.11 18.66
CA ILE A 449 -19.82 3.57 19.70
C ILE A 449 -18.46 4.25 19.64
N ARG A 450 -17.84 4.44 20.80
CA ARG A 450 -16.48 4.98 20.86
C ARG A 450 -15.48 3.96 20.33
N ALA A 451 -14.62 4.37 19.40
CA ALA A 451 -13.47 3.58 18.99
C ALA A 451 -12.44 3.61 20.13
N HIS A 452 -12.46 2.59 21.00
CA HIS A 452 -11.49 2.45 22.08
C HIS A 452 -10.12 2.03 21.54
N PRO A 453 -9.00 2.54 22.08
CA PRO A 453 -7.64 2.16 21.66
C PRO A 453 -7.41 0.64 21.56
N VAL A 454 -8.06 -0.14 22.44
CA VAL A 454 -7.99 -1.61 22.47
C VAL A 454 -8.74 -2.28 21.31
N LEU A 455 -9.78 -1.64 20.76
CA LEU A 455 -10.46 -2.11 19.53
C LEU A 455 -9.61 -1.85 18.27
N VAL A 456 -8.57 -1.03 18.41
CA VAL A 456 -7.70 -0.59 17.34
C VAL A 456 -6.32 -1.28 17.40
N SER A 457 -5.90 -1.77 18.58
CA SER A 457 -4.68 -2.55 18.78
C SER A 457 -4.74 -3.92 18.14
#